data_AF-A0A929ETG8-F1
#
_entry.id   AF-A0A929ETG8-F1
#
_cell.length_a   1.000
_cell.length_b   1.000
_cell.length_c   1.000
_cell.angle_alpha   90.00
_cell.angle_beta   90.00
_cell.angle_gamma   90.00
#
_symmetry.space_group_name_H-M   'P 1'
#
loop_
_entity.id
_entity.type
_entity.pdbx_description
1 polymer ?
#
loop_
_entity_poly.entity_id
_entity_poly.type
_entity_poly.pdbx_seq_one_letter_code
_entity_poly.pdbx_strand_id
1 'polypeptide(L)'
;MREHFLDKPFLYRQALKTVQSLPTPVTYGLARLVAALAFLFSPRDRRHVSQNLDVIFNGYQPPAGRRLLLWRFFQNYGIYIADFFRLLSMNLEESRAFARLYEGRHHLDEALAKGRGAVLLTAHIGHWEIGGLGLRA
;
A
#
# COMPACT_ATOMS: atom_id res chain seq x y z
N MET A 1 -17.23 13.27 9.47
CA MET A 1 -15.97 12.49 9.56
C MET A 1 -15.22 13.03 10.76
N ARG A 2 -14.87 12.22 11.78
CA ARG A 2 -14.09 12.73 12.92
C ARG A 2 -12.66 12.97 12.41
N GLU A 3 -12.08 14.13 12.67
CA GLU A 3 -10.66 14.38 12.36
C GLU A 3 -9.82 13.35 13.10
N HIS A 4 -9.11 12.50 12.35
CA HIS A 4 -8.16 11.58 12.96
C HIS A 4 -6.90 12.39 13.28
N PHE A 5 -6.25 12.12 14.42
CA PHE A 5 -5.02 12.84 14.79
C PHE A 5 -3.92 12.75 13.71
N LEU A 6 -3.93 11.68 12.92
CA LEU A 6 -3.00 11.46 11.81
C LEU A 6 -3.28 12.32 10.57
N ASP A 7 -4.47 12.93 10.44
CA ASP A 7 -4.88 13.71 9.27
C ASP A 7 -4.27 15.12 9.24
N LYS A 8 -3.30 15.39 10.13
CA LYS A 8 -2.66 16.70 10.24
C LYS A 8 -1.59 16.85 9.15
N PRO A 9 -1.61 17.95 8.36
CA PRO A 9 -0.60 18.21 7.33
C PRO A 9 0.85 18.17 7.83
N PHE A 10 1.05 18.52 9.11
CA PHE A 10 2.35 18.42 9.77
C PHE A 10 2.91 16.99 9.73
N LEU A 11 2.09 15.98 10.06
CA LEU A 11 2.52 14.58 10.10
C LEU A 11 2.90 14.07 8.71
N TYR A 12 2.15 14.46 7.68
CA TYR A 12 2.45 14.15 6.29
C TYR A 12 3.80 14.74 5.85
N ARG A 13 4.07 16.00 6.22
CA ARG A 13 5.37 16.63 5.91
C ARG A 13 6.53 15.94 6.62
N GLN A 14 6.34 15.54 7.87
CA GLN A 14 7.36 14.81 8.61
C GLN A 14 7.63 13.45 7.99
N ALA A 15 6.58 12.69 7.66
CA ALA A 15 6.73 11.42 6.96
C ALA A 15 7.48 11.57 5.62
N LEU A 16 7.12 12.58 4.82
CA LEU A 16 7.79 12.89 3.56
C LEU A 16 9.28 13.18 3.75
N LYS A 17 9.62 14.06 4.71
CA LYS A 17 11.03 14.36 5.03
C LYS A 17 11.79 13.12 5.48
N THR A 18 11.17 12.30 6.35
CA THR A 18 11.79 11.06 6.83
C THR A 18 12.13 10.12 5.68
N VAL A 19 11.21 9.88 4.75
CA VAL A 19 11.47 8.96 3.63
C VAL A 19 12.48 9.50 2.62
N GLN A 20 12.60 10.83 2.49
CA GLN A 20 13.57 11.50 1.63
C GLN A 20 14.98 11.55 2.22
N SER A 21 15.10 11.66 3.54
CA SER A 21 16.40 11.83 4.21
C SER A 21 17.04 10.53 4.67
N LEU A 22 16.28 9.44 4.80
CA LEU A 22 16.80 8.17 5.33
C LEU A 22 16.93 7.08 4.27
N PRO A 23 17.95 6.19 4.38
CA PRO A 23 18.06 5.03 3.51
C PRO A 23 16.83 4.12 3.59
N THR A 24 16.45 3.51 2.46
CA THR A 24 15.27 2.63 2.34
C THR A 24 15.19 1.55 3.43
N PRO A 25 16.27 0.83 3.79
CA PRO A 25 16.19 -0.19 4.83
C PRO A 25 15.81 0.37 6.21
N VAL A 26 16.29 1.59 6.53
CA VAL A 26 16.00 2.28 7.80
C VAL A 26 14.53 2.70 7.81
N THR A 27 14.06 3.31 6.72
CA THR A 27 12.66 3.71 6.56
C THR A 27 11.72 2.50 6.71
N TYR A 28 12.05 1.36 6.11
CA TYR A 28 11.27 0.13 6.27
C TYR A 28 11.34 -0.44 7.68
N GLY A 29 12.48 -0.35 8.36
CA GLY A 29 12.60 -0.70 9.77
C GLY A 29 11.67 0.13 10.65
N LEU A 30 11.66 1.45 10.46
CA LEU A 30 10.77 2.37 11.17
C LEU A 30 9.29 2.09 10.87
N ALA A 31 8.95 1.85 9.60
CA ALA A 31 7.58 1.52 9.18
C ALA A 31 7.09 0.22 9.85
N ARG A 32 7.93 -0.82 9.91
CA ARG A 32 7.62 -2.07 10.61
C ARG A 32 7.45 -1.87 12.12
N LEU A 33 8.29 -1.04 12.73
CA LEU A 33 8.17 -0.68 14.14
C LEU A 33 6.85 0.03 14.42
N VAL A 34 6.50 1.05 13.63
CA VAL A 34 5.23 1.77 13.77
C VAL A 34 4.05 0.82 13.55
N ALA A 35 4.10 -0.05 12.54
CA ALA A 35 3.08 -1.07 12.31
C ALA A 35 2.96 -2.07 13.47
N ALA A 36 4.08 -2.44 14.11
CA ALA A 36 4.09 -3.30 15.28
C ALA A 36 3.42 -2.61 16.48
N LEU A 37 3.74 -1.33 16.72
CA LEU A 37 3.11 -0.53 17.77
C LEU A 37 1.61 -0.36 17.49
N ALA A 38 1.21 -0.07 16.25
CA ALA A 38 -0.19 0.02 15.85
C ALA A 38 -0.92 -1.30 16.07
N PHE A 39 -0.30 -2.43 15.71
CA PHE A 39 -0.85 -3.75 16.00
C PHE A 39 -1.03 -3.97 17.51
N LEU A 40 -0.05 -3.63 18.34
CA LEU A 40 -0.14 -3.82 19.79
C LEU A 40 -1.22 -2.93 20.42
N PHE A 41 -1.22 -1.63 20.10
CA PHE A 41 -2.01 -0.62 20.79
C PHE A 41 -3.38 -0.33 20.16
N SER A 42 -3.68 -0.81 18.95
CA SER A 42 -4.99 -0.62 18.32
C SER A 42 -5.83 -1.91 18.30
N PRO A 43 -6.48 -2.28 19.42
CA PRO A 43 -7.39 -3.43 19.44
C PRO A 43 -8.61 -3.22 18.55
N ARG A 44 -9.02 -1.96 18.33
CA ARG A 44 -10.14 -1.64 17.45
C ARG A 44 -9.82 -1.99 16.00
N ASP A 45 -8.68 -1.56 15.48
CA ASP A 45 -8.30 -1.83 14.09
C ASP A 45 -8.05 -3.32 13.88
N ARG A 46 -7.41 -3.99 14.86
CA ARG A 46 -7.26 -5.45 14.83
C ARG A 46 -8.60 -6.16 14.72
N ARG A 47 -9.64 -5.70 15.44
CA ARG A 47 -10.99 -6.28 15.35
C ARG A 47 -11.60 -6.07 13.96
N HIS A 48 -11.53 -4.86 13.40
CA HIS A 48 -12.07 -4.60 12.06
C HIS A 48 -11.40 -5.45 10.98
N VAL A 49 -10.06 -5.50 10.97
CA VAL A 49 -9.34 -6.33 10.00
C VAL A 49 -9.69 -7.81 10.21
N SER A 50 -9.77 -8.25 11.46
CA SER A 50 -10.20 -9.62 11.79
C SER A 50 -11.60 -9.92 11.24
N GLN A 51 -12.57 -9.01 11.37
CA GLN A 51 -13.92 -9.19 10.82
C GLN A 51 -13.93 -9.24 9.29
N ASN A 52 -13.10 -8.45 8.62
CA ASN A 52 -12.94 -8.54 7.17
C ASN A 52 -12.40 -9.92 6.76
N LEU A 53 -11.47 -10.48 7.54
CA LEU A 53 -10.98 -11.85 7.30
C LEU A 53 -12.09 -12.90 7.50
N ASP A 54 -13.04 -12.70 8.42
CA ASP A 54 -14.19 -13.62 8.55
C ASP A 54 -15.01 -13.68 7.27
N VAL A 55 -15.25 -12.52 6.65
CA VAL A 55 -15.99 -12.43 5.39
C VAL A 55 -15.21 -13.06 4.25
N ILE A 56 -13.91 -12.76 4.14
CA ILE A 56 -13.04 -13.28 3.07
C ILE A 56 -12.92 -14.81 3.14
N PHE A 57 -12.69 -15.34 4.34
CA PHE A 57 -12.48 -16.77 4.51
C PHE A 57 -13.78 -17.54 4.68
N ASN A 58 -14.90 -16.91 5.01
CA ASN A 58 -16.24 -17.51 5.05
C ASN A 58 -16.29 -18.92 5.69
N GLY A 59 -15.68 -19.07 6.87
CA GLY A 59 -15.61 -20.33 7.61
C GLY A 59 -14.38 -21.21 7.32
N TYR A 60 -13.61 -20.93 6.26
CA TYR A 60 -12.33 -21.58 6.01
C TYR A 60 -11.23 -21.06 6.95
N GLN A 61 -10.23 -21.90 7.24
CA GLN A 61 -9.06 -21.47 8.01
C GLN A 61 -7.96 -20.95 7.08
N PRO A 62 -7.38 -19.77 7.35
CA PRO A 62 -6.21 -19.30 6.62
C PRO A 62 -5.05 -20.30 6.77
N PRO A 63 -4.36 -20.70 5.68
CA PRO A 63 -3.28 -21.68 5.74
C PRO A 63 -2.15 -21.30 6.72
N ALA A 64 -1.84 -20.00 6.81
CA ALA A 64 -0.81 -19.46 7.69
C ALA A 64 -1.30 -19.18 9.12
N GLY A 65 -2.59 -19.40 9.40
CA GLY A 65 -3.25 -19.03 10.64
C GLY A 65 -3.64 -17.55 10.71
N ARG A 66 -4.76 -17.29 11.37
CA ARG A 66 -5.37 -15.96 11.44
C ARG A 66 -4.48 -14.89 12.08
N ARG A 67 -3.82 -15.23 13.20
CA ARG A 67 -2.97 -14.28 13.94
C ARG A 67 -1.78 -13.82 13.10
N LEU A 68 -1.14 -14.74 12.38
CA LEU A 68 -0.02 -14.42 11.50
C LEU A 68 -0.49 -13.57 10.31
N LEU A 69 -1.64 -13.89 9.73
CA LEU A 69 -2.20 -13.10 8.65
C LEU A 69 -2.54 -11.67 9.09
N LEU A 70 -3.14 -11.51 10.28
CA LEU A 70 -3.42 -10.21 10.87
C LEU A 70 -2.12 -9.42 11.11
N TRP A 71 -1.09 -10.05 11.69
CA TRP A 71 0.22 -9.42 11.87
C TRP A 71 0.82 -8.96 10.54
N ARG A 72 0.82 -9.83 9.52
CA ARG A 72 1.33 -9.53 8.18
C ARG A 72 0.55 -8.40 7.51
N PHE A 73 -0.77 -8.31 7.71
CA PHE A 73 -1.57 -7.19 7.21
C PHE A 73 -1.04 -5.86 7.74
N PHE A 74 -0.85 -5.73 9.06
CA PHE A 74 -0.34 -4.49 9.66
C PHE A 74 1.08 -4.16 9.17
N GLN A 75 1.96 -5.17 9.13
CA GLN A 75 3.34 -4.99 8.65
C GLN A 75 3.39 -4.55 7.19
N ASN A 76 2.61 -5.19 6.31
CA ASN A 76 2.52 -4.82 4.90
C ASN A 76 1.90 -3.43 4.72
N TYR A 77 0.89 -3.09 5.52
CA TYR A 77 0.27 -1.77 5.49
C TYR A 77 1.25 -0.67 5.90
N GLY A 78 2.08 -0.90 6.92
CA GLY A 78 3.14 0.03 7.32
C GLY A 78 4.16 0.27 6.21
N ILE A 79 4.63 -0.81 5.56
CA ILE A 79 5.51 -0.69 4.39
C ILE A 79 4.81 0.07 3.26
N TYR A 80 3.54 -0.22 2.99
CA TYR A 80 2.74 0.48 1.99
C TYR A 80 2.68 1.99 2.23
N ILE A 81 2.46 2.42 3.47
CA ILE A 81 2.48 3.85 3.80
C ILE A 81 3.86 4.46 3.55
N ALA A 82 4.93 3.77 3.91
CA ALA A 82 6.28 4.26 3.63
C ALA A 82 6.55 4.40 2.13
N ASP A 83 6.17 3.40 1.34
CA ASP A 83 6.31 3.44 -0.11
C ASP A 83 5.41 4.52 -0.74
N PHE A 84 4.19 4.72 -0.25
CA PHE A 84 3.32 5.81 -0.67
C PHE A 84 4.02 7.18 -0.56
N PHE A 85 4.62 7.49 0.60
CA PHE A 85 5.36 8.75 0.75
C PHE A 85 6.60 8.82 -0.13
N ARG A 86 7.30 7.70 -0.38
CA ARG A 86 8.44 7.66 -1.30
C ARG A 86 7.99 7.96 -2.73
N LEU A 87 6.90 7.34 -3.19
CA LEU A 87 6.32 7.54 -4.51
C LEU A 87 5.96 9.01 -4.77
N LEU A 88 5.49 9.74 -3.75
CA LEU A 88 5.21 11.18 -3.86
C LEU A 88 6.45 12.04 -4.15
N SER A 89 7.65 11.53 -3.88
CA SER A 89 8.92 12.22 -4.10
C SER A 89 9.74 11.72 -5.28
N MET A 90 9.34 10.59 -5.88
CA MET A 90 10.05 9.99 -7.00
C MET A 90 9.84 10.78 -8.29
N ASN A 91 10.90 10.93 -9.07
CA ASN A 91 10.80 11.38 -10.45
C ASN A 91 10.26 10.25 -11.37
N LEU A 92 10.08 10.55 -12.66
CA LEU A 92 9.51 9.59 -13.62
C LEU A 92 10.39 8.35 -13.82
N GLU A 93 11.70 8.52 -13.90
CA GLU A 93 12.65 7.40 -14.10
C GLU A 93 12.69 6.48 -12.87
N GLU A 94 12.74 7.07 -11.67
CA GLU A 94 12.68 6.34 -10.41
C GLU A 94 11.37 5.55 -10.27
N SER A 95 10.25 6.18 -10.63
CA SER A 95 8.92 5.55 -10.60
C SER A 95 8.85 4.36 -11.56
N ARG A 96 9.44 4.48 -12.76
CA ARG A 96 9.52 3.37 -13.73
C ARG A 96 10.39 2.24 -13.21
N ALA A 97 11.55 2.55 -12.63
CA ALA A 97 12.44 1.55 -12.03
C ALA A 97 11.81 0.84 -10.82
N PHE A 98 10.88 1.50 -10.12
CA PHE A 98 10.11 0.91 -9.02
C PHE A 98 9.08 -0.11 -9.53
N ALA A 99 8.42 0.18 -10.66
CA ALA A 99 7.50 -0.73 -11.34
C ALA A 99 8.23 -1.77 -12.22
N ARG A 100 8.89 -2.76 -11.59
CA ARG A 100 9.80 -3.69 -12.27
C ARG A 100 9.14 -4.74 -13.17
N LEU A 101 7.90 -5.11 -12.90
CA LEU A 101 7.20 -6.19 -13.61
C LEU A 101 5.82 -5.68 -14.04
N TYR A 102 5.50 -5.87 -15.32
CA TYR A 102 4.21 -5.50 -15.88
C TYR A 102 3.65 -6.67 -16.70
N GLU A 103 2.88 -7.52 -16.05
CA GLU A 103 2.20 -8.62 -16.72
C GLU A 103 0.87 -8.16 -17.33
N GLY A 104 0.49 -8.70 -18.48
CA GLY A 104 -0.81 -8.39 -19.10
C GLY A 104 -0.89 -7.03 -19.81
N ARG A 105 0.23 -6.34 -20.08
CA ARG A 105 0.24 -5.04 -20.80
C ARG A 105 -0.53 -5.08 -22.12
N HIS A 106 -0.41 -6.18 -22.86
CA HIS A 106 -1.07 -6.39 -24.14
C HIS A 106 -2.60 -6.22 -24.06
N HIS A 107 -3.25 -6.58 -22.94
CA HIS A 107 -4.69 -6.36 -22.76
C HIS A 107 -5.07 -4.87 -22.81
N LEU A 108 -4.22 -4.00 -22.25
CA LEU A 108 -4.43 -2.56 -22.30
C LEU A 108 -4.19 -2.03 -23.71
N ASP A 109 -3.09 -2.45 -24.35
CA ASP A 109 -2.74 -2.00 -25.70
C ASP A 109 -3.82 -2.41 -26.72
N GLU A 110 -4.33 -3.64 -26.64
CA GLU A 110 -5.44 -4.15 -27.46
C GLU A 110 -6.75 -3.40 -27.21
N ALA A 111 -7.04 -3.03 -25.96
CA ALA A 111 -8.21 -2.22 -25.64
C ALA A 111 -8.10 -0.80 -26.22
N LEU A 112 -6.92 -0.17 -26.11
CA LEU A 112 -6.66 1.16 -26.66
C LEU A 112 -6.68 1.17 -28.19
N ALA A 113 -6.18 0.11 -28.84
CA ALA A 113 -6.18 -0.04 -30.30
C ALA A 113 -7.58 -0.01 -30.92
N LYS A 114 -8.64 -0.29 -30.14
CA LYS A 114 -10.04 -0.18 -30.58
C LYS A 114 -10.52 1.28 -30.76
N GLY A 115 -9.71 2.27 -30.38
CA GLY A 115 -10.01 3.69 -30.58
C GLY A 115 -11.12 4.26 -29.69
N ARG A 116 -11.50 3.55 -28.61
CA ARG A 116 -12.58 3.94 -27.69
C ARG A 116 -12.10 4.32 -26.29
N GLY A 117 -10.78 4.31 -26.06
CA GLY A 117 -10.19 4.40 -24.73
C GLY A 117 -10.30 3.10 -23.94
N ALA A 118 -9.83 3.11 -22.69
CA ALA A 118 -9.85 1.96 -21.79
C ALA A 118 -10.21 2.38 -20.36
N VAL A 119 -10.89 1.50 -19.61
CA VAL A 119 -11.14 1.65 -18.17
C VAL A 119 -10.36 0.58 -17.43
N LEU A 120 -9.48 1.02 -16.54
CA LEU A 120 -8.71 0.13 -15.67
C LEU A 120 -9.39 0.07 -14.31
N LEU A 121 -9.89 -1.11 -13.96
CA LEU A 121 -10.49 -1.37 -12.66
C LEU A 121 -9.44 -1.99 -11.73
N THR A 122 -9.32 -1.46 -10.52
CA THR A 122 -8.45 -2.01 -9.47
C THR A 122 -9.17 -2.02 -8.12
N ALA A 123 -8.60 -2.74 -7.16
CA ALA A 123 -9.01 -2.74 -5.77
C ALA A 123 -7.95 -2.06 -4.89
N HIS A 124 -8.31 -1.73 -3.64
CA HIS A 124 -7.36 -1.25 -2.63
C HIS A 124 -6.47 -2.40 -2.13
N ILE A 125 -5.70 -2.99 -3.03
CA ILE A 125 -4.87 -4.17 -2.80
C ILE A 125 -3.45 -3.86 -3.27
N GLY A 126 -2.48 -4.11 -2.39
CA GLY A 126 -1.08 -3.80 -2.66
C GLY A 126 -0.86 -2.29 -2.87
N HIS A 127 0.05 -1.96 -3.77
CA HIS A 127 0.41 -0.58 -4.13
C HIS A 127 -0.24 -0.20 -5.46
N TRP A 128 -1.56 0.00 -5.45
CA TRP A 128 -2.33 0.24 -6.67
C TRP A 128 -1.97 1.57 -7.36
N GLU A 129 -1.40 2.53 -6.63
CA GLU A 129 -0.90 3.81 -7.15
C GLU A 129 0.29 3.65 -8.11
N ILE A 130 1.10 2.59 -7.93
CA ILE A 130 2.18 2.25 -8.87
C ILE A 130 1.61 1.96 -10.25
N GLY A 131 0.42 1.35 -10.32
CA GLY A 131 -0.27 1.12 -11.58
C GLY A 131 -0.50 2.42 -12.34
N GLY A 132 -0.92 3.49 -11.65
CA GLY A 132 -1.06 4.82 -12.24
C GLY A 132 0.27 5.42 -12.72
N LEU A 133 1.35 5.24 -11.95
CA LEU A 133 2.68 5.71 -12.35
C LEU A 133 3.23 4.96 -13.55
N GLY A 134 3.02 3.64 -13.63
CA GLY A 134 3.45 2.81 -14.76
C GLY A 134 2.75 3.13 -16.08
N LEU A 135 1.63 3.87 -16.04
CA LEU A 135 0.91 4.36 -17.22
C LEU A 135 1.40 5.74 -17.70
N ARG A 136 2.28 6.40 -16.94
CA ARG A 136 2.85 7.70 -17.35
C ARG A 136 3.88 7.48 -18.46
N ALA A 137 3.52 7.90 -19.67
CA ALA A 137 4.39 7.98 -20.85
C ALA A 137 5.48 9.03 -20.68
#